data_AF-Q2SIB4-F1
#
_entry.id   AF-Q2SIB4-F1
#
_cell.length_a   1.000
_cell.length_b   1.000
_cell.length_c   1.000
_cell.angle_alpha   90.00
_cell.angle_beta   90.00
_cell.angle_gamma   90.00
#
_symmetry.space_group_name_H-M   'P 1'
#
loop_
_entity.id
_entity.type
_entity.pdbx_description
1 polymer ?
#
loop_
_entity_poly.entity_id
_entity_poly.type
_entity_poly.pdbx_seq_one_letter_code
_entity_poly.pdbx_strand_id
1 'polypeptide(L)'
;MDLEAGFWARDYEIDKQDSEIVPKSGENRIVYVSLGTELRKDEKFYVLWFPPYSEFNGWNDNPNEIRGTHVVECTLTYLESYPYMDDRINNFVAKSIVPKAASKYEASVLMVKPFLEFCENYRGNDEFYFQRCGYPDGSSKMIWEESKEYRKAQLGNDLIYITGSVPEQSFGAVIEVSVNGSYCVKFHEHYDPGIEQCVAINYELKGNELQFFKEAIESAIELD
;
A
#
# COMPACT_ATOMS: atom_id res chain seq x y z
N MET A 1 10.89 -2.79 2.80
CA MET A 1 10.54 -3.83 1.82
C MET A 1 9.48 -3.22 0.95
N ASP A 2 9.77 -3.07 -0.32
CA ASP A 2 8.80 -2.50 -1.25
C ASP A 2 7.65 -3.49 -1.43
N LEU A 3 6.44 -2.96 -1.35
CA LEU A 3 5.20 -3.67 -1.56
C LEU A 3 4.60 -3.11 -2.84
N GLU A 4 4.43 -3.95 -3.84
CA GLU A 4 3.77 -3.52 -5.06
C GLU A 4 2.26 -3.56 -4.84
N ALA A 5 1.57 -2.51 -5.26
CA ALA A 5 0.13 -2.56 -5.42
C ALA A 5 -0.18 -3.53 -6.57
N GLY A 6 -0.61 -4.75 -6.23
CA GLY A 6 -1.05 -5.70 -7.23
C GLY A 6 -2.54 -5.57 -7.43
N PHE A 7 -2.93 -5.31 -8.66
CA PHE A 7 -4.32 -5.45 -9.10
C PHE A 7 -4.52 -6.92 -9.39
N TRP A 8 -4.94 -7.66 -8.38
CA TRP A 8 -5.29 -9.06 -8.57
C TRP A 8 -6.44 -9.07 -9.55
N ALA A 9 -6.21 -9.69 -10.71
CA ALA A 9 -7.27 -9.97 -11.64
C ALA A 9 -8.26 -10.80 -10.86
N ARG A 10 -9.29 -10.16 -10.32
CA ARG A 10 -10.45 -10.85 -9.82
C ARG A 10 -10.88 -11.66 -11.01
N ASP A 11 -10.67 -12.96 -10.99
CA ASP A 11 -11.41 -13.84 -11.85
C ASP A 11 -12.87 -13.73 -11.39
N TYR A 12 -13.51 -12.67 -11.88
CA TYR A 12 -14.92 -12.39 -12.14
C TYR A 12 -15.98 -12.94 -11.19
N GLU A 13 -15.70 -13.09 -9.90
CA GLU A 13 -16.64 -13.65 -8.94
C GLU A 13 -17.04 -12.61 -7.89
N ILE A 14 -17.81 -11.61 -8.35
CA ILE A 14 -18.43 -10.55 -7.52
C ILE A 14 -19.42 -11.16 -6.50
N ASP A 15 -19.85 -12.41 -6.70
CA ASP A 15 -20.81 -13.13 -5.85
C ASP A 15 -20.17 -14.04 -4.79
N LYS A 16 -18.83 -14.07 -4.67
CA LYS A 16 -18.14 -14.92 -3.71
C LYS A 16 -17.85 -14.21 -2.39
N GLN A 17 -17.87 -14.96 -1.29
CA GLN A 17 -17.44 -14.47 0.01
C GLN A 17 -15.91 -14.25 0.03
N ASP A 18 -15.43 -13.25 0.78
CA ASP A 18 -14.01 -12.89 0.86
C ASP A 18 -13.07 -14.08 1.13
N SER A 19 -13.50 -15.06 1.94
CA SER A 19 -12.74 -16.28 2.24
C SER A 19 -12.48 -17.19 1.04
N GLU A 20 -13.21 -17.01 -0.05
CA GLU A 20 -13.01 -17.71 -1.32
C GLU A 20 -12.12 -16.92 -2.31
N ILE A 21 -11.89 -15.63 -2.04
CA ILE A 21 -11.22 -14.69 -2.94
C ILE A 21 -9.75 -14.49 -2.55
N VAL A 22 -9.42 -14.49 -1.26
CA VAL A 22 -8.03 -14.36 -0.80
C VAL A 22 -7.18 -15.50 -1.37
N PRO A 23 -6.03 -15.21 -2.02
CA PRO A 23 -5.16 -16.25 -2.56
C PRO A 23 -4.71 -17.24 -1.48
N LYS A 24 -4.46 -18.49 -1.88
CA LYS A 24 -3.92 -19.51 -0.97
C LYS A 24 -2.47 -19.84 -1.30
N SER A 25 -1.68 -20.14 -0.28
CA SER A 25 -0.34 -20.70 -0.47
C SER A 25 -0.36 -21.92 -1.39
N GLY A 26 0.52 -21.93 -2.39
CA GLY A 26 0.63 -22.98 -3.41
C GLY A 26 -0.29 -22.80 -4.61
N GLU A 27 -1.11 -21.75 -4.65
CA GLU A 27 -2.00 -21.44 -5.77
C GLU A 27 -1.29 -20.61 -6.85
N ASN A 28 -1.74 -20.75 -8.10
CA ASN A 28 -1.39 -19.83 -9.18
C ASN A 28 -2.58 -18.88 -9.44
N ARG A 29 -2.30 -17.58 -9.58
CA ARG A 29 -3.31 -16.54 -9.83
C ARG A 29 -2.83 -15.55 -10.88
N ILE A 30 -3.76 -14.94 -11.59
CA ILE A 30 -3.44 -13.82 -12.48
C ILE A 30 -3.39 -12.53 -11.67
N VAL A 31 -2.33 -11.76 -11.85
CA VAL A 31 -2.16 -10.44 -11.25
C VAL A 31 -1.69 -9.45 -12.32
N TYR A 32 -2.14 -8.21 -12.19
CA TYR A 32 -1.67 -7.09 -12.97
C TYR A 32 -0.81 -6.19 -12.09
N VAL A 33 0.40 -5.91 -12.56
CA VAL A 33 1.38 -5.07 -11.86
C VAL A 33 1.67 -3.87 -12.75
N SER A 34 1.79 -2.69 -12.15
CA SER A 34 2.10 -1.44 -12.86
C SER A 34 3.39 -1.56 -13.69
N LEU A 35 3.42 -0.89 -14.84
CA LEU A 35 4.59 -0.82 -15.73
C LEU A 35 5.68 -0.01 -15.03
N GLY A 36 6.91 -0.51 -15.10
CA GLY A 36 8.07 0.12 -14.48
C GLY A 36 8.58 -0.63 -13.25
N THR A 37 7.80 -1.57 -12.69
CA THR A 37 8.30 -2.48 -11.67
C THR A 37 9.41 -3.35 -12.26
N GLU A 38 10.64 -3.21 -11.75
CA GLU A 38 11.77 -4.04 -12.16
C GLU A 38 11.60 -5.47 -11.63
N LEU A 39 11.01 -6.33 -12.45
CA LEU A 39 10.85 -7.74 -12.10
C LEU A 39 12.06 -8.55 -12.55
N ARG A 40 12.81 -9.12 -11.60
CA ARG A 40 13.80 -10.13 -11.93
C ARG A 40 13.16 -11.51 -11.94
N LYS A 41 13.58 -12.32 -12.89
CA LYS A 41 13.13 -13.71 -12.99
C LYS A 41 13.50 -14.45 -11.71
N ASP A 42 12.55 -15.24 -11.20
CA ASP A 42 12.68 -16.08 -10.00
C ASP A 42 12.88 -15.30 -8.68
N GLU A 43 12.72 -13.98 -8.70
CA GLU A 43 12.70 -13.15 -7.49
C GLU A 43 11.33 -13.24 -6.79
N LYS A 44 11.37 -13.10 -5.46
CA LYS A 44 10.18 -13.05 -4.63
C LYS A 44 9.64 -11.63 -4.64
N PHE A 45 8.36 -11.51 -4.97
CA PHE A 45 7.61 -10.28 -4.96
C PHE A 45 6.61 -10.29 -3.83
N TYR A 46 6.42 -9.12 -3.21
CA TYR A 46 5.43 -8.90 -2.18
C TYR A 46 4.38 -7.98 -2.74
N VAL A 47 3.15 -8.46 -2.74
CA VAL A 47 2.03 -7.79 -3.35
C VAL A 47 0.96 -7.59 -2.29
N LEU A 48 0.44 -6.37 -2.19
CA LEU A 48 -0.76 -6.15 -1.37
C LEU A 48 -1.98 -6.70 -2.08
N TRP A 49 -2.73 -7.53 -1.37
CA TRP A 49 -4.07 -7.93 -1.74
C TRP A 49 -5.05 -7.11 -0.93
N PHE A 50 -5.86 -6.30 -1.60
CA PHE A 50 -6.90 -5.47 -0.98
C PHE A 50 -8.27 -6.14 -1.08
N PRO A 51 -9.16 -5.93 -0.09
CA PRO A 51 -10.57 -6.26 -0.25
C PRO A 51 -11.20 -5.53 -1.45
N PRO A 52 -12.31 -6.07 -2.01
CA PRO A 52 -12.94 -5.55 -3.21
C PRO A 52 -13.28 -4.05 -3.24
N TYR A 53 -13.64 -3.42 -2.12
CA TYR A 53 -13.97 -1.99 -2.13
C TYR A 53 -12.71 -1.12 -2.01
N SER A 54 -11.72 -1.53 -1.22
CA SER A 54 -10.43 -0.85 -1.06
C SER A 54 -9.63 -0.79 -2.36
N GLU A 55 -9.71 -1.81 -3.20
CA GLU A 55 -9.07 -1.77 -4.52
C GLU A 55 -9.63 -0.63 -5.40
N PHE A 56 -10.87 -0.19 -5.17
CA PHE A 56 -11.49 0.91 -5.92
C PHE A 56 -11.39 2.27 -5.23
N ASN A 57 -11.53 2.29 -3.90
CA ASN A 57 -11.70 3.52 -3.12
C ASN A 57 -10.52 3.82 -2.18
N GLY A 58 -9.57 2.89 -2.06
CA GLY A 58 -8.49 2.95 -1.08
C GLY A 58 -8.96 2.81 0.37
N TRP A 59 -8.02 2.83 1.29
CA TRP A 59 -8.30 2.77 2.73
C TRP A 59 -8.84 4.09 3.31
N ASN A 60 -8.65 5.20 2.60
CA ASN A 60 -9.11 6.52 3.03
C ASN A 60 -10.64 6.61 3.13
N ASP A 61 -11.36 5.82 2.33
CA ASP A 61 -12.82 5.78 2.31
C ASP A 61 -13.42 4.72 3.24
N ASN A 62 -12.69 3.63 3.51
CA ASN A 62 -13.13 2.56 4.41
C ASN A 62 -11.93 1.87 5.10
N PRO A 63 -11.42 2.43 6.21
CA PRO A 63 -10.22 1.90 6.87
C PRO A 63 -10.45 0.54 7.53
N ASN A 64 -11.70 0.14 7.76
CA ASN A 64 -12.00 -1.17 8.32
C ASN A 64 -11.52 -2.30 7.41
N GLU A 65 -11.36 -2.04 6.11
CA GLU A 65 -10.85 -3.00 5.14
C GLU A 65 -9.33 -3.21 5.22
N ILE A 66 -8.59 -2.35 5.92
CA ILE A 66 -7.18 -2.63 6.26
C ILE A 66 -7.05 -3.98 6.95
N ARG A 67 -8.04 -4.37 7.77
CA ARG A 67 -8.08 -5.66 8.46
C ARG A 67 -8.29 -6.84 7.52
N GLY A 68 -8.89 -6.60 6.36
CA GLY A 68 -9.08 -7.58 5.30
C GLY A 68 -7.90 -7.66 4.32
N THR A 69 -6.98 -6.70 4.34
CA THR A 69 -5.80 -6.72 3.46
C THR A 69 -4.84 -7.83 3.85
N HIS A 70 -4.23 -8.44 2.83
CA HIS A 70 -3.17 -9.43 3.00
C HIS A 70 -1.90 -9.01 2.25
N VAL A 71 -0.74 -9.41 2.78
CA VAL A 71 0.52 -9.40 2.05
C VAL A 71 0.69 -10.78 1.42
N VAL A 72 0.88 -10.81 0.11
CA VAL A 72 1.09 -12.03 -0.67
C VAL A 72 2.53 -12.05 -1.17
N GLU A 73 3.28 -13.07 -0.76
CA GLU A 73 4.59 -13.37 -1.31
C GLU A 73 4.42 -14.34 -2.48
N CYS A 74 4.94 -13.99 -3.65
CA CYS A 74 4.83 -14.79 -4.87
C CYS A 74 6.04 -14.66 -5.79
N THR A 75 6.19 -15.57 -6.74
CA THR A 75 7.04 -15.35 -7.93
C THR A 75 6.16 -14.99 -9.12
N LEU A 76 6.63 -14.09 -9.97
CA LEU A 76 5.86 -13.60 -11.12
C LEU A 76 6.43 -14.13 -12.44
N THR A 77 5.56 -14.72 -13.26
CA THR A 77 5.87 -15.13 -14.64
C THR A 77 5.14 -14.21 -15.60
N TYR A 78 5.89 -13.44 -16.40
CA TYR A 78 5.31 -12.52 -17.39
C TYR A 78 4.47 -13.26 -18.42
N LEU A 79 3.28 -12.72 -18.72
CA LEU A 79 2.38 -13.24 -19.75
C LEU A 79 2.25 -12.26 -20.92
N GLU A 80 1.79 -11.04 -20.68
CA GLU A 80 1.52 -10.03 -21.72
C GLU A 80 1.40 -8.62 -21.11
N SER A 81 1.54 -7.58 -21.94
CA SER A 81 1.33 -6.18 -21.57
C SER A 81 0.10 -5.62 -22.29
N TYR A 82 -0.50 -4.54 -21.78
CA TYR A 82 -1.59 -3.85 -22.47
C TYR A 82 -1.21 -3.43 -23.92
N PRO A 83 -2.12 -3.52 -24.92
CA PRO A 83 -3.48 -4.06 -24.83
C PRO A 83 -3.48 -5.58 -24.67
N TYR A 84 -4.35 -6.08 -23.79
CA TYR A 84 -4.45 -7.50 -23.50
C TYR A 84 -5.27 -8.23 -24.56
N MET A 85 -5.07 -9.54 -24.70
CA MET A 85 -5.90 -10.35 -25.59
C MET A 85 -7.36 -10.49 -25.11
N ASP A 86 -7.63 -10.27 -23.81
CA ASP A 86 -9.00 -10.28 -23.26
C ASP A 86 -9.64 -8.88 -23.35
N ASP A 87 -10.59 -8.72 -24.27
CA ASP A 87 -11.36 -7.49 -24.48
C ASP A 87 -12.09 -6.99 -23.22
N ARG A 88 -12.43 -7.88 -22.29
CA ARG A 88 -13.08 -7.49 -21.02
C ARG A 88 -12.11 -6.80 -20.08
N ILE A 89 -10.86 -7.25 -20.04
CA ILE A 89 -9.81 -6.58 -19.27
C ILE A 89 -9.48 -5.23 -19.90
N ASN A 90 -9.43 -5.15 -21.23
CA ASN A 90 -9.30 -3.86 -21.92
C ASN A 90 -10.45 -2.89 -21.56
N ASN A 91 -11.68 -3.40 -21.35
CA ASN A 91 -12.79 -2.59 -20.86
C ASN A 91 -12.61 -2.12 -19.40
N PHE A 92 -11.98 -2.91 -18.53
CA PHE A 92 -11.65 -2.49 -17.17
C PHE A 92 -10.54 -1.46 -17.13
N VAL A 93 -9.53 -1.61 -17.99
CA VAL A 93 -8.53 -0.58 -18.23
C VAL A 93 -9.17 0.72 -18.74
N ALA A 94 -10.14 0.63 -19.64
CA ALA A 94 -10.90 1.80 -20.11
C ALA A 94 -11.72 2.48 -18.99
N LYS A 95 -12.11 1.71 -17.96
CA LYS A 95 -12.80 2.20 -16.75
C LYS A 95 -11.83 2.58 -15.62
N SER A 96 -10.52 2.56 -15.85
CA SER A 96 -9.48 2.84 -14.85
C SER A 96 -9.53 1.92 -13.62
N ILE A 97 -10.04 0.69 -13.78
CA ILE A 97 -10.03 -0.34 -12.74
C ILE A 97 -8.67 -1.04 -12.68
N VAL A 98 -8.10 -1.30 -13.87
CA VAL A 98 -6.73 -1.77 -14.03
C VAL A 98 -5.95 -0.61 -14.65
N PRO A 99 -4.74 -0.29 -14.17
CA PRO A 99 -3.92 0.74 -14.79
C PRO A 99 -3.71 0.46 -16.28
N LYS A 100 -3.85 1.50 -17.13
CA LYS A 100 -3.53 1.41 -18.57
C LYS A 100 -2.10 0.96 -18.83
N ALA A 101 -1.24 1.27 -17.87
CA ALA A 101 0.15 0.92 -17.86
C ALA A 101 0.38 -0.23 -16.88
N ALA A 102 -0.29 -1.38 -17.05
CA ALA A 102 0.01 -2.59 -16.29
C ALA A 102 0.45 -3.73 -17.22
N SER A 103 1.21 -4.67 -16.66
CA SER A 103 1.56 -5.95 -17.28
C SER A 103 0.89 -7.09 -16.52
N LYS A 104 0.49 -8.12 -17.26
CA LYS A 104 -0.18 -9.32 -16.75
C LYS A 104 0.85 -10.39 -16.43
N TYR A 105 0.72 -10.98 -15.25
CA TYR A 105 1.59 -12.03 -14.75
C TYR A 105 0.76 -13.21 -14.23
N GLU A 106 1.34 -14.41 -14.31
CA GLU A 106 0.96 -15.51 -13.46
C GLU A 106 1.80 -15.43 -12.17
N ALA A 107 1.12 -15.26 -11.04
CA ALA A 107 1.70 -15.26 -9.71
C ALA A 107 1.60 -16.66 -9.09
N SER A 108 2.75 -17.27 -8.81
CA SER A 108 2.82 -18.48 -7.99
C SER A 108 2.93 -18.08 -6.53
N VAL A 109 1.85 -18.26 -5.78
CA VAL A 109 1.68 -17.81 -4.39
C VAL A 109 2.49 -18.70 -3.46
N LEU A 110 3.46 -18.12 -2.77
CA LEU A 110 4.31 -18.80 -1.81
C LEU A 110 3.70 -18.71 -0.40
N MET A 111 3.31 -17.50 -0.01
CA MET A 111 2.84 -17.21 1.34
C MET A 111 1.80 -16.08 1.30
N VAL A 112 0.82 -16.17 2.20
CA VAL A 112 -0.20 -15.15 2.42
C VAL A 112 -0.29 -14.87 3.91
N LYS A 113 -0.20 -13.59 4.29
CA LYS A 113 -0.29 -13.15 5.68
C LYS A 113 -1.27 -12.00 5.82
N PRO A 114 -2.07 -11.93 6.90
CA PRO A 114 -2.81 -10.73 7.24
C PRO A 114 -1.87 -9.52 7.31
N PHE A 115 -2.27 -8.40 6.72
CA PHE A 115 -1.41 -7.21 6.60
C PHE A 115 -0.99 -6.66 7.96
N LEU A 116 -1.92 -6.56 8.91
CA LEU A 116 -1.61 -6.05 10.26
C LEU A 116 -0.64 -6.96 11.00
N GLU A 117 -0.85 -8.29 10.95
CA GLU A 117 0.09 -9.26 11.53
C GLU A 117 1.48 -9.13 10.87
N PHE A 118 1.52 -8.92 9.55
CA PHE A 118 2.77 -8.69 8.84
C PHE A 118 3.48 -7.43 9.35
N CYS A 119 2.78 -6.31 9.47
CA CYS A 119 3.31 -5.04 10.00
C CYS A 119 3.86 -5.18 11.43
N GLU A 120 3.13 -5.86 12.31
CA GLU A 120 3.55 -6.10 13.71
C GLU A 120 4.82 -6.93 13.81
N ASN A 121 5.03 -7.88 12.89
CA ASN A 121 6.14 -8.83 12.92
C ASN A 121 7.31 -8.45 12.01
N TYR A 122 7.10 -7.51 11.10
CA TYR A 122 8.17 -7.04 10.22
C TYR A 122 9.22 -6.29 11.06
N ARG A 123 10.48 -6.66 10.86
CA ARG A 123 11.65 -6.09 11.56
C ARG A 123 12.64 -5.45 10.59
N GLY A 124 12.27 -5.33 9.32
CA GLY A 124 13.21 -4.99 8.27
C GLY A 124 13.41 -3.49 8.05
N ASN A 125 14.51 -3.23 7.34
CA ASN A 125 15.07 -2.00 6.82
C ASN A 125 15.02 -0.73 7.69
N ASP A 126 16.14 -0.48 8.38
CA ASP A 126 16.44 0.77 9.09
C ASP A 126 16.91 1.90 8.15
N GLU A 127 17.16 1.62 6.86
CA GLU A 127 17.66 2.60 5.87
C GLU A 127 16.55 3.43 5.22
N PHE A 128 15.31 3.30 5.69
CA PHE A 128 14.21 4.12 5.20
C PHE A 128 14.40 5.59 5.56
N TYR A 129 14.09 6.45 4.62
CA TYR A 129 13.98 7.88 4.86
C TYR A 129 12.75 8.42 4.13
N PHE A 130 12.14 9.39 4.76
CA PHE A 130 11.05 10.12 4.17
C PHE A 130 11.55 11.06 3.08
N GLN A 131 10.87 11.06 1.92
CA GLN A 131 11.24 11.94 0.82
C GLN A 131 11.14 13.41 1.25
N ARG A 132 12.17 14.20 0.88
CA ARG A 132 12.26 15.62 1.23
C ARG A 132 12.42 16.49 -0.01
N CYS A 133 11.74 17.63 -0.02
CA CYS A 133 11.95 18.70 -0.97
C CYS A 133 12.93 19.73 -0.39
N GLY A 134 13.99 20.05 -1.13
CA GLY A 134 14.96 21.10 -0.77
C GLY A 134 14.53 22.47 -1.30
N TYR A 135 14.77 23.51 -0.51
CA TYR A 135 14.48 24.90 -0.87
C TYR A 135 15.76 25.67 -1.23
N PRO A 136 15.65 26.79 -1.99
CA PRO A 136 16.81 27.59 -2.38
C PRO A 136 17.64 28.16 -1.21
N ASP A 137 17.05 28.26 -0.02
CA ASP A 137 17.73 28.71 1.20
C ASP A 137 18.55 27.60 1.90
N GLY A 138 18.58 26.39 1.32
CA GLY A 138 19.26 25.22 1.85
C GLY A 138 18.46 24.42 2.88
N SER A 139 17.24 24.85 3.21
CA SER A 139 16.34 24.08 4.06
C SER A 139 15.70 22.91 3.30
N SER A 140 15.13 21.95 4.02
CA SER A 140 14.31 20.89 3.41
C SER A 140 13.15 20.50 4.31
N LYS A 141 12.04 20.11 3.67
CA LYS A 141 10.84 19.60 4.34
C LYS A 141 10.47 18.25 3.77
N MET A 142 9.82 17.39 4.56
CA MET A 142 9.20 16.20 3.98
C MET A 142 8.10 16.63 3.01
N ILE A 143 7.95 15.91 1.91
CA ILE A 143 7.05 16.30 0.81
C ILE A 143 5.60 16.48 1.31
N TRP A 144 5.15 15.66 2.25
CA TRP A 144 3.82 15.72 2.86
C TRP A 144 3.70 16.61 4.09
N GLU A 145 4.74 17.36 4.52
CA GLU A 145 4.60 18.30 5.66
C GLU A 145 3.48 19.34 5.43
N GLU A 146 3.16 19.62 4.17
CA GLU A 146 2.11 20.57 3.79
C GLU A 146 0.73 19.91 3.62
N SER A 147 0.64 18.60 3.86
CA SER A 147 -0.61 17.84 3.81
C SER A 147 -1.66 18.41 4.75
N LYS A 148 -2.91 18.24 4.36
CA LYS A 148 -4.08 18.68 5.10
C LYS A 148 -5.10 17.56 5.15
N GLU A 149 -6.23 17.84 5.79
CA GLU A 149 -7.38 16.94 5.81
C GLU A 149 -7.03 15.58 6.42
N TYR A 150 -6.25 15.60 7.50
CA TYR A 150 -5.82 14.39 8.17
C TYR A 150 -7.01 13.57 8.63
N ARG A 151 -6.93 12.28 8.34
CA ARG A 151 -7.90 11.29 8.81
C ARG A 151 -7.15 10.14 9.45
N LYS A 152 -7.74 9.54 10.48
CA LYS A 152 -7.14 8.40 11.17
C LYS A 152 -8.14 7.32 11.48
N ALA A 153 -7.64 6.10 11.64
CA ALA A 153 -8.42 4.98 12.11
C ALA A 153 -7.61 4.14 13.10
N GLN A 154 -8.23 3.77 14.21
CA GLN A 154 -7.65 2.83 15.16
C GLN A 154 -7.70 1.40 14.60
N LEU A 155 -6.53 0.77 14.39
CA LEU A 155 -6.41 -0.56 13.82
C LEU A 155 -6.29 -1.66 14.87
N GLY A 156 -5.58 -1.37 15.97
CA GLY A 156 -5.35 -2.26 17.11
C GLY A 156 -5.30 -1.47 18.42
N ASN A 157 -4.60 -1.95 19.45
CA ASN A 157 -4.43 -1.17 20.69
C ASN A 157 -3.37 -0.08 20.55
N ASP A 158 -2.35 -0.35 19.73
CA ASP A 158 -1.16 0.47 19.50
C ASP A 158 -1.00 0.87 18.03
N LEU A 159 -1.79 0.30 17.11
CA LEU A 159 -1.72 0.63 15.68
C LEU A 159 -2.76 1.67 15.27
N ILE A 160 -2.29 2.75 14.64
CA ILE A 160 -3.08 3.83 14.08
C ILE A 160 -2.76 3.91 12.59
N TYR A 161 -3.79 3.88 11.74
CA TYR A 161 -3.66 4.35 10.36
C TYR A 161 -3.89 5.86 10.34
N ILE A 162 -3.01 6.60 9.68
CA ILE A 162 -3.12 8.04 9.46
C ILE A 162 -2.95 8.31 7.97
N THR A 163 -3.76 9.19 7.42
CA THR A 163 -3.70 9.62 6.03
C THR A 163 -3.81 11.13 5.95
N GLY A 164 -3.27 11.71 4.88
CA GLY A 164 -3.36 13.13 4.60
C GLY A 164 -3.14 13.41 3.11
N SER A 165 -3.65 14.55 2.66
CA SER A 165 -3.57 14.93 1.24
C SER A 165 -3.39 16.42 1.03
N VAL A 166 -2.78 16.74 -0.10
CA VAL A 166 -2.77 18.06 -0.75
C VAL A 166 -3.20 17.88 -2.21
N PRO A 167 -3.49 18.94 -2.98
CA PRO A 167 -3.73 18.79 -4.40
C PRO A 167 -2.63 17.95 -5.06
N GLU A 168 -3.05 16.90 -5.77
CA GLU A 168 -2.19 15.97 -6.52
C GLU A 168 -1.30 15.03 -5.68
N GLN A 169 -1.34 15.09 -4.34
CA GLN A 169 -0.53 14.20 -3.49
C GLN A 169 -1.30 13.66 -2.29
N SER A 170 -0.99 12.44 -1.89
CA SER A 170 -1.51 11.84 -0.67
C SER A 170 -0.49 10.91 -0.03
N PHE A 171 -0.62 10.73 1.27
CA PHE A 171 0.14 9.71 2.00
C PHE A 171 -0.76 8.95 2.94
N GLY A 172 -0.38 7.71 3.23
CA GLY A 172 -0.91 6.89 4.30
C GLY A 172 0.24 6.31 5.11
N ALA A 173 0.01 6.09 6.40
CA ALA A 173 0.98 5.42 7.27
C ALA A 173 0.27 4.59 8.33
N VAL A 174 0.82 3.41 8.62
CA VAL A 174 0.48 2.64 9.82
C VAL A 174 1.54 2.91 10.86
N ILE A 175 1.12 3.39 12.02
CA ILE A 175 1.99 3.83 13.11
C ILE A 175 1.68 2.99 14.34
N GLU A 176 2.72 2.35 14.86
CA GLU A 176 2.72 1.72 16.17
C GLU A 176 3.13 2.74 17.23
N VAL A 177 2.25 2.98 18.20
CA VAL A 177 2.49 3.83 19.37
C VAL A 177 2.73 2.94 20.58
N SER A 178 3.98 2.82 20.98
CA SER A 178 4.32 1.93 22.09
C SER A 178 3.93 2.53 23.44
N VAL A 179 3.85 1.68 24.46
CA VAL A 179 3.55 2.08 25.86
C VAL A 179 4.56 3.09 26.41
N ASN A 180 5.80 3.11 25.89
CA ASN A 180 6.83 4.05 26.34
C ASN A 180 6.75 5.42 25.60
N GLY A 181 5.81 5.58 24.67
CA GLY A 181 5.61 6.80 23.90
C GLY A 181 6.46 6.90 22.63
N SER A 182 7.14 5.83 22.22
CA SER A 182 7.81 5.75 20.91
C SER A 182 6.79 5.56 19.79
N TYR A 183 7.03 6.21 18.65
CA TYR A 183 6.20 6.06 17.46
C TYR A 183 7.03 5.40 16.37
N CYS A 184 6.56 4.26 15.86
CA CYS A 184 7.23 3.50 14.83
C CYS A 184 6.32 3.36 13.61
N VAL A 185 6.79 3.80 12.44
CA VAL A 185 6.07 3.57 11.18
C VAL A 185 6.33 2.12 10.74
N LYS A 186 5.23 1.39 10.54
CA LYS A 186 5.21 -0.01 10.11
C LYS A 186 4.94 -0.16 8.61
N PHE A 187 4.27 0.83 8.06
CA PHE A 187 3.91 0.88 6.65
C PHE A 187 3.78 2.34 6.24
N HIS A 188 4.20 2.65 5.02
CA HIS A 188 4.04 3.95 4.41
C HIS A 188 3.62 3.80 2.95
N GLU A 189 2.61 4.57 2.56
CA GLU A 189 2.24 4.77 1.17
C GLU A 189 2.31 6.26 0.83
N HIS A 190 2.74 6.56 -0.38
CA HIS A 190 2.85 7.91 -0.90
C HIS A 190 2.52 7.91 -2.39
N TYR A 191 1.62 8.80 -2.78
CA TYR A 191 1.21 8.97 -4.15
C TYR A 191 1.39 10.44 -4.54
N ASP A 192 2.13 10.67 -5.61
CA ASP A 192 2.23 11.95 -6.32
C ASP A 192 2.23 11.69 -7.85
N PRO A 193 2.18 12.72 -8.72
CA PRO A 193 2.09 12.51 -10.16
C PRO A 193 3.30 11.78 -10.80
N GLY A 194 4.43 11.68 -10.11
CA GLY A 194 5.65 11.04 -10.58
C GLY A 194 6.05 9.78 -9.80
N ILE A 195 5.45 9.54 -8.63
CA ILE A 195 5.85 8.47 -7.71
C ILE A 195 4.62 7.83 -7.06
N GLU A 196 4.55 6.51 -7.16
CA GLU A 196 3.72 5.66 -6.32
C GLU A 196 4.66 4.79 -5.48
N GLN A 197 4.62 4.97 -4.17
CA GLN A 197 5.45 4.22 -3.23
C GLN A 197 4.54 3.55 -2.21
N CYS A 198 4.79 2.27 -1.97
CA CYS A 198 4.11 1.48 -0.96
C CYS A 198 5.16 0.57 -0.32
N VAL A 199 5.39 0.73 0.98
CA VAL A 199 6.56 0.12 1.64
C VAL A 199 6.24 -0.32 3.06
N ALA A 200 6.59 -1.57 3.37
CA ALA A 200 6.65 -2.04 4.74
C ALA A 200 8.01 -1.73 5.35
N ILE A 201 7.98 -1.11 6.53
CA ILE A 201 9.14 -0.57 7.24
C ILE A 201 9.02 -0.84 8.73
N ASN A 202 10.10 -0.63 9.48
CA ASN A 202 10.05 -0.60 10.94
C ASN A 202 10.90 0.59 11.39
N TYR A 203 10.35 1.79 11.26
CA TYR A 203 11.09 3.04 11.37
C TYR A 203 10.66 3.86 12.59
N GLU A 204 11.57 4.05 13.55
CA GLU A 204 11.31 4.87 14.73
C GLU A 204 11.40 6.36 14.38
N LEU A 205 10.27 7.07 14.53
CA LEU A 205 10.16 8.50 14.24
C LEU A 205 10.96 9.35 15.23
N LYS A 206 11.70 10.34 14.72
CA LYS A 206 12.55 11.24 15.53
C LYS A 206 12.42 12.70 15.09
N GLY A 207 12.78 13.62 15.99
CA GLY A 207 12.85 15.05 15.69
C GLY A 207 11.57 15.59 15.05
N ASN A 208 11.71 16.21 13.87
CA ASN A 208 10.61 16.85 13.15
C ASN A 208 9.56 15.85 12.64
N GLU A 209 9.96 14.63 12.30
CA GLU A 209 9.05 13.59 11.81
C GLU A 209 8.10 13.15 12.92
N LEU A 210 8.64 12.92 14.12
CA LEU A 210 7.85 12.60 15.30
C LEU A 210 6.87 13.72 15.64
N GLN A 211 7.33 14.97 15.60
CA GLN A 211 6.48 16.13 15.88
C GLN A 211 5.33 16.21 14.86
N PHE A 212 5.65 16.06 13.57
CA PHE A 212 4.66 16.05 12.49
C PHE A 212 3.58 14.99 12.71
N PHE A 213 3.97 13.73 12.92
CA PHE A 213 2.98 12.65 13.07
C PHE A 213 2.15 12.79 14.34
N LYS A 214 2.70 13.31 15.44
CA LYS A 214 1.92 13.63 16.64
C LYS A 214 0.85 14.67 16.35
N GLU A 215 1.24 15.80 15.74
CA GLU A 215 0.31 16.87 15.38
C GLU A 215 -0.76 16.40 14.37
N ALA A 216 -0.36 15.60 13.37
CA ALA A 216 -1.27 15.02 12.39
C ALA A 216 -2.29 14.09 13.06
N ILE A 217 -1.84 13.16 13.91
CA ILE A 217 -2.73 12.24 14.65
C ILE A 217 -3.66 13.00 15.61
N GLU A 218 -3.16 14.02 16.31
CA GLU A 218 -3.96 14.82 17.24
C GLU A 218 -5.04 15.65 16.52
N SER A 219 -4.73 16.17 15.33
CA SER A 219 -5.65 16.99 14.53
C SER A 219 -6.55 16.20 13.58
N ALA A 220 -6.25 14.92 13.36
CA ALA A 220 -6.98 14.07 12.43
C ALA A 220 -8.43 13.81 12.85
N ILE A 221 -9.30 13.77 11.85
CA ILE A 221 -10.69 13.32 11.98
C ILE A 221 -10.70 11.79 12.05
N GLU A 222 -11.45 11.23 13.00
CA GLU A 222 -11.63 9.77 13.09
C GLU A 222 -12.45 9.27 11.89
N LEU A 223 -12.01 8.17 11.29
CA LEU A 223 -12.75 7.42 10.30
C LEU A 223 -13.52 6.31 11.03
N ASP A 224 -14.82 6.26 10.78
CA ASP A 224 -15.74 5.24 11.31
C ASP A 224 -15.60 3.90 10.55
#